data_AF-A0A1Z8QDW8-F1
#
_entry.id   AF-A0A1Z8QDW8-F1
#
_cell.length_a   1.000
_cell.length_b   1.000
_cell.length_c   1.000
_cell.angle_alpha   90.00
_cell.angle_beta   90.00
_cell.angle_gamma   90.00
#
_symmetry.space_group_name_H-M   'P 1'
#
loop_
_entity.id
_entity.type
_entity.pdbx_description
1 polymer ?
#
loop_
_entity_poly.entity_id
_entity_poly.type
_entity_poly.pdbx_seq_one_letter_code
_entity_poly.pdbx_strand_id
1 'polypeptide(L)'
;MASKIVPGNIDATYPKAGQDNTSQGFRDNFNAIKNNFTEAQTEINNLDTNKANLNAANDFSGNTITDAELKDNSETVFAHGSIADTITLNHLNGHYQTLTTTDTITLAFLNFPSTGKLGRIILDVNVASTAHTITIPTSVLVATNVSGGDGSSNTITVPTSGRYLYEFMSPDGGTTILMHQLGNNYI
;
A
#
# COMPACT_ATOMS: atom_id res chain seq x y z
N MET A 1 -13.06 1.51 19.44
CA MET A 1 -14.33 0.83 19.78
C MET A 1 -14.47 0.85 21.30
N ALA A 2 -15.62 1.25 21.84
CA ALA A 2 -15.88 1.12 23.27
C ALA A 2 -16.27 -0.34 23.58
N SER A 3 -15.77 -0.90 24.68
CA SER A 3 -16.08 -2.28 25.05
C SER A 3 -17.54 -2.41 25.49
N LYS A 4 -18.19 -3.49 25.05
CA LYS A 4 -19.54 -3.93 25.43
C LYS A 4 -19.51 -5.02 26.50
N ILE A 5 -18.33 -5.49 26.89
CA ILE A 5 -18.15 -6.37 28.04
C ILE A 5 -18.55 -5.58 29.29
N VAL A 6 -19.53 -6.09 30.04
CA VAL A 6 -20.01 -5.51 31.29
C VAL A 6 -19.93 -6.56 32.40
N PRO A 7 -18.76 -6.71 33.04
CA PRO A 7 -18.57 -7.68 34.12
C PRO A 7 -19.47 -7.40 35.33
N GLY A 8 -19.87 -6.13 35.54
CA GLY A 8 -20.77 -5.74 36.63
C GLY A 8 -22.17 -6.34 36.56
N ASN A 9 -22.57 -6.91 35.41
CA ASN A 9 -23.82 -7.67 35.30
C ASN A 9 -23.71 -9.09 35.87
N ILE A 10 -22.50 -9.57 36.17
CA ILE A 10 -22.25 -10.85 36.81
C ILE A 10 -22.29 -10.62 38.32
N ASP A 11 -23.22 -11.28 39.00
CA ASP A 11 -23.26 -11.26 40.46
C ASP A 11 -22.26 -12.30 40.98
N ALA A 12 -21.09 -11.82 41.41
CA ALA A 12 -20.02 -12.63 41.98
C ALA A 12 -20.41 -13.27 43.33
N THR A 13 -21.53 -12.85 43.94
CA THR A 13 -22.05 -13.45 45.18
C THR A 13 -23.02 -14.59 44.92
N TYR A 14 -23.44 -14.84 43.67
CA TYR A 14 -24.27 -16.00 43.30
C TYR A 14 -23.43 -17.23 42.92
N PRO A 15 -23.82 -18.44 43.38
CA PRO A 15 -24.87 -18.69 44.37
C PRO A 15 -24.45 -18.24 45.77
N LYS A 16 -25.43 -17.72 46.53
CA LYS A 16 -25.22 -17.26 47.90
C LYS A 16 -25.26 -18.45 48.86
N ALA A 17 -24.18 -18.64 49.62
CA ALA A 17 -24.06 -19.73 50.58
C ALA A 17 -25.04 -19.58 51.76
N GLY A 18 -25.52 -20.70 52.30
CA GLY A 18 -26.40 -20.70 53.48
C GLY A 18 -27.85 -20.27 53.23
N GLN A 19 -28.27 -20.13 51.97
CA GLN A 19 -29.65 -19.82 51.60
C GLN A 19 -30.08 -20.57 50.32
N ASP A 20 -31.40 -20.68 50.13
CA ASP A 20 -31.97 -21.21 48.90
C ASP A 20 -31.72 -20.24 47.74
N ASN A 21 -31.19 -20.75 46.63
CA ASN A 21 -30.90 -19.97 45.43
C ASN A 21 -31.98 -20.24 44.38
N THR A 22 -32.59 -19.18 43.83
CA THR A 22 -33.65 -19.34 42.82
C THR A 22 -33.06 -19.76 41.48
N SER A 23 -33.77 -20.64 40.75
CA SER A 23 -33.38 -21.01 39.39
C SER A 23 -33.34 -19.81 38.44
N GLN A 24 -34.12 -18.76 38.72
CA GLN A 24 -34.07 -17.51 37.97
C GLN A 24 -32.74 -16.78 38.19
N GLY A 25 -32.27 -16.64 39.43
CA GLY A 25 -30.96 -16.03 39.72
C GLY A 25 -29.80 -16.78 39.07
N PHE A 26 -29.85 -18.11 39.02
CA PHE A 26 -28.89 -18.92 38.24
C PHE A 26 -28.95 -18.60 36.74
N ARG A 27 -30.14 -18.55 36.14
CA ARG A 27 -30.31 -18.23 34.72
C ARG A 27 -29.82 -16.82 34.40
N ASP A 28 -30.10 -15.85 35.27
CA ASP A 28 -29.70 -14.46 35.08
C ASP A 28 -28.17 -14.33 35.13
N ASN A 29 -27.51 -14.92 36.14
CA ASN A 29 -26.05 -14.87 36.25
C ASN A 29 -25.36 -15.63 35.09
N PHE A 30 -25.91 -16.77 34.68
CA PHE A 30 -25.39 -17.52 33.52
C PHE A 30 -25.57 -16.75 32.21
N ASN A 31 -26.71 -16.11 32.00
CA ASN A 31 -26.95 -15.27 30.83
C ASN A 31 -26.01 -14.07 30.82
N ALA A 32 -25.73 -13.44 31.97
CA ALA A 32 -24.76 -12.36 32.09
C ALA A 32 -23.35 -12.83 31.67
N ILE A 33 -22.90 -14.00 32.15
CA ILE A 33 -21.63 -14.61 31.76
C ILE A 33 -21.59 -14.90 30.25
N LYS A 34 -22.62 -15.56 29.73
CA LYS A 34 -22.73 -15.90 28.30
C LYS A 34 -22.66 -14.66 27.42
N ASN A 35 -23.40 -13.61 27.77
CA ASN A 35 -23.41 -12.35 27.02
C ASN A 35 -22.01 -11.72 27.03
N ASN A 36 -21.35 -11.66 28.19
CA ASN A 36 -19.98 -11.14 28.28
C ASN A 36 -18.99 -11.95 27.41
N PHE A 37 -19.07 -13.28 27.38
CA PHE A 37 -18.24 -14.10 26.49
C PHE A 37 -18.55 -13.88 25.00
N THR A 38 -19.81 -13.61 24.66
CA THR A 38 -20.24 -13.36 23.27
C THR A 38 -19.71 -12.00 22.78
N GLU A 39 -19.79 -10.97 23.63
CA GLU A 39 -19.19 -9.66 23.34
C GLU A 39 -17.67 -9.77 23.27
N ALA A 40 -17.02 -10.47 24.21
CA ALA A 40 -15.58 -10.68 24.18
C ALA A 40 -15.10 -11.36 22.89
N GLN A 41 -15.79 -12.41 22.44
CA GLN A 41 -15.48 -13.06 21.17
C GLN A 41 -15.59 -12.07 19.99
N THR A 42 -16.67 -11.28 19.98
CA THR A 42 -16.89 -10.29 18.91
C THR A 42 -15.78 -9.24 18.90
N GLU A 43 -15.38 -8.74 20.07
CA GLU A 43 -14.32 -7.75 20.19
C GLU A 43 -12.94 -8.32 19.81
N ILE A 44 -12.63 -9.56 20.20
CA ILE A 44 -11.38 -10.25 19.81
C ILE A 44 -11.33 -10.46 18.30
N ASN A 45 -12.42 -10.93 17.67
CA ASN A 45 -12.47 -11.10 16.21
C ASN A 45 -12.27 -9.77 15.47
N ASN A 46 -12.84 -8.68 16.00
CA ASN A 46 -12.62 -7.34 15.47
C ASN A 46 -11.16 -6.90 15.62
N LEU A 47 -10.52 -7.19 16.76
CA LEU A 47 -9.09 -6.92 16.96
C LEU A 47 -8.25 -7.74 15.98
N ASP A 48 -8.50 -9.04 15.84
CA ASP A 48 -7.75 -9.89 14.92
C ASP A 48 -7.86 -9.44 13.47
N THR A 49 -9.02 -8.90 13.08
CA THR A 49 -9.24 -8.36 11.73
C THR A 49 -8.51 -7.03 11.50
N ASN A 50 -8.36 -6.18 12.53
CA ASN A 50 -7.89 -4.80 12.37
C ASN A 50 -6.51 -4.53 13.01
N LYS A 51 -5.89 -5.54 13.65
CA LYS A 51 -4.59 -5.39 14.30
C LYS A 51 -3.46 -5.20 13.30
N ALA A 52 -2.40 -4.56 13.76
CA ALA A 52 -1.13 -4.64 13.08
C ALA A 52 -0.47 -6.01 13.32
N ASN A 53 0.07 -6.62 12.26
CA ASN A 53 0.80 -7.87 12.33
C ASN A 53 2.29 -7.62 12.66
N LEU A 54 2.85 -8.38 13.61
CA LEU A 54 4.27 -8.31 13.98
C LEU A 54 5.14 -9.32 13.22
N ASN A 55 4.53 -10.39 12.71
CA ASN A 55 5.21 -11.54 12.12
C ASN A 55 4.64 -11.95 10.76
N ALA A 56 3.87 -11.06 10.13
CA ALA A 56 3.29 -11.24 8.80
C ALA A 56 3.11 -9.88 8.14
N ALA A 57 2.89 -9.88 6.82
CA ALA A 57 2.52 -8.66 6.11
C ALA A 57 1.24 -8.05 6.71
N ASN A 58 1.21 -6.73 6.75
CA ASN A 58 0.04 -5.96 7.15
C ASN A 58 -0.35 -5.05 5.98
N ASP A 59 -1.52 -5.28 5.41
CA ASP A 59 -2.08 -4.47 4.33
C ASP A 59 -2.99 -3.34 4.87
N PHE A 60 -3.11 -3.24 6.20
CA PHE A 60 -4.01 -2.36 6.94
C PHE A 60 -5.48 -2.47 6.49
N SER A 61 -5.85 -3.51 5.74
CA SER A 61 -7.14 -3.66 5.07
C SER A 61 -7.59 -2.41 4.29
N GLY A 62 -6.62 -1.64 3.77
CA GLY A 62 -6.88 -0.37 3.08
C GLY A 62 -7.35 0.79 3.96
N ASN A 63 -7.25 0.67 5.29
CA ASN A 63 -7.57 1.74 6.24
C ASN A 63 -6.58 2.91 6.11
N THR A 64 -7.03 4.10 6.52
CA THR A 64 -6.18 5.31 6.54
C THR A 64 -5.29 5.29 7.79
N ILE A 65 -4.00 5.54 7.59
CA ILE A 65 -3.04 5.75 8.68
C ILE A 65 -2.87 7.27 8.85
N THR A 66 -3.21 7.80 10.02
CA THR A 66 -3.14 9.24 10.33
C THR A 66 -2.20 9.49 11.50
N ASP A 67 -1.44 10.60 11.46
CA ASP A 67 -0.52 11.02 12.53
C ASP A 67 0.55 9.97 12.86
N ALA A 68 1.07 9.29 11.84
CA ALA A 68 2.15 8.32 12.00
C ALA A 68 3.52 8.97 11.82
N GLU A 69 4.43 8.75 12.77
CA GLU A 69 5.85 8.98 12.61
C GLU A 69 6.50 7.75 11.97
N LEU A 70 7.05 7.89 10.77
CA LEU A 70 7.82 6.86 10.09
C LEU A 70 9.30 7.14 10.29
N LYS A 71 10.00 6.21 10.95
CA LYS A 71 11.43 6.30 11.24
C LYS A 71 12.06 4.95 10.95
N ASP A 72 13.11 4.96 10.14
CA ASP A 72 13.85 3.75 9.73
C ASP A 72 12.98 2.73 8.96
N ASN A 73 12.06 3.22 8.13
CA ASN A 73 11.28 2.39 7.21
C ASN A 73 12.00 2.22 5.86
N SER A 74 11.96 1.01 5.31
CA SER A 74 12.39 0.73 3.94
C SER A 74 11.22 0.73 2.96
N GLU A 75 11.50 0.97 1.68
CA GLU A 75 10.58 0.70 0.58
C GLU A 75 10.97 -0.60 -0.14
N THR A 76 9.98 -1.32 -0.67
CA THR A 76 10.22 -2.53 -1.46
C THR A 76 10.84 -2.17 -2.82
N VAL A 77 11.97 -2.81 -3.14
CA VAL A 77 12.59 -2.77 -4.46
C VAL A 77 12.05 -3.90 -5.33
N PHE A 78 11.50 -3.56 -6.49
CA PHE A 78 11.10 -4.54 -7.50
C PHE A 78 12.04 -4.50 -8.71
N ALA A 79 12.78 -5.59 -8.95
CA ALA A 79 13.73 -5.67 -10.06
C ALA A 79 13.12 -6.38 -11.26
N HIS A 80 13.00 -5.66 -12.38
CA HIS A 80 12.55 -6.22 -13.67
C HIS A 80 13.69 -6.93 -14.42
N GLY A 81 14.94 -6.59 -14.14
CA GLY A 81 16.11 -7.14 -14.83
C GLY A 81 16.44 -6.41 -16.14
N SER A 82 16.89 -7.16 -17.15
CA SER A 82 17.23 -6.63 -18.48
C SER A 82 16.03 -6.77 -19.43
N ILE A 83 15.63 -5.67 -20.06
CA ILE A 83 14.36 -5.57 -20.81
C ILE A 83 14.61 -5.03 -22.23
N ALA A 84 13.94 -5.63 -23.23
CA ALA A 84 13.96 -5.25 -24.64
C ALA A 84 12.56 -4.98 -25.23
N ASP A 85 11.52 -4.93 -24.39
CA ASP A 85 10.11 -4.99 -24.81
C ASP A 85 9.22 -4.09 -23.93
N THR A 86 7.91 -4.30 -24.00
CA THR A 86 6.95 -3.65 -23.10
C THR A 86 7.15 -4.11 -21.66
N ILE A 87 7.17 -3.15 -20.73
CA ILE A 87 7.23 -3.39 -19.29
C ILE A 87 6.07 -2.72 -18.57
N THR A 88 5.38 -3.50 -17.73
CA THR A 88 4.27 -2.99 -16.91
C THR A 88 4.77 -2.64 -15.52
N LEU A 89 4.77 -1.35 -15.20
CA LEU A 89 5.02 -0.83 -13.86
C LEU A 89 3.75 -1.00 -13.02
N ASN A 90 3.70 -2.09 -12.27
CA ASN A 90 2.60 -2.40 -11.36
C ASN A 90 2.88 -1.78 -9.98
N HIS A 91 2.05 -0.85 -9.53
CA HIS A 91 2.22 -0.16 -8.24
C HIS A 91 2.20 -1.13 -7.03
N LEU A 92 1.52 -2.29 -7.14
CA LEU A 92 1.49 -3.29 -6.06
C LEU A 92 2.82 -4.01 -5.84
N ASN A 93 3.74 -3.96 -6.81
CA ASN A 93 5.03 -4.62 -6.69
C ASN A 93 6.01 -3.84 -5.80
N GLY A 94 5.73 -2.56 -5.53
CA GLY A 94 6.59 -1.66 -4.75
C GLY A 94 6.71 -0.29 -5.39
N HIS A 95 7.05 0.69 -4.56
CA HIS A 95 7.26 2.08 -4.97
C HIS A 95 8.55 2.27 -5.77
N TYR A 96 9.61 1.50 -5.49
CA TYR A 96 10.89 1.60 -6.20
C TYR A 96 11.07 0.42 -7.14
N GLN A 97 11.18 0.68 -8.44
CA GLN A 97 11.33 -0.35 -9.47
C GLN A 97 12.60 -0.12 -10.28
N THR A 98 13.30 -1.19 -10.63
CA THR A 98 14.59 -1.12 -11.34
C THR A 98 14.59 -1.90 -12.64
N LEU A 99 15.24 -1.38 -13.68
CA LEU A 99 15.49 -2.12 -14.92
C LEU A 99 16.75 -1.67 -15.65
N THR A 100 17.26 -2.50 -16.55
CA THR A 100 18.31 -2.15 -17.53
C THR A 100 17.78 -2.35 -18.94
N THR A 101 17.98 -1.37 -19.83
CA THR A 101 17.53 -1.51 -21.23
C THR A 101 18.54 -2.30 -22.06
N THR A 102 18.07 -3.28 -22.82
CA THR A 102 18.84 -3.98 -23.87
C THR A 102 18.37 -3.64 -25.29
N ASP A 103 17.20 -2.99 -25.40
CA ASP A 103 16.67 -2.36 -26.61
C ASP A 103 15.72 -1.21 -26.19
N THR A 104 15.05 -0.58 -27.15
CA THR A 104 13.92 0.32 -26.92
C THR A 104 12.81 -0.38 -26.15
N ILE A 105 12.24 0.31 -25.16
CA ILE A 105 11.19 -0.24 -24.30
C ILE A 105 9.90 0.58 -24.40
N THR A 106 8.78 -0.02 -24.02
CA THR A 106 7.50 0.68 -23.85
C THR A 106 7.03 0.51 -22.41
N LEU A 107 6.68 1.59 -21.74
CA LEU A 107 6.10 1.53 -20.40
C LEU A 107 4.59 1.35 -20.47
N ALA A 108 4.06 0.52 -19.57
CA ALA A 108 2.65 0.43 -19.23
C ALA A 108 2.49 0.54 -17.71
N PHE A 109 1.29 0.83 -17.23
CA PHE A 109 1.04 1.03 -15.80
C PHE A 109 -0.17 0.21 -15.33
N LEU A 110 -0.11 -0.28 -14.09
CA LEU A 110 -1.20 -1.07 -13.51
C LEU A 110 -1.33 -0.79 -12.00
N ASN A 111 -2.56 -0.92 -11.50
CA ASN A 111 -2.92 -0.89 -10.08
C ASN A 111 -2.51 0.39 -9.32
N PHE A 112 -2.46 1.54 -10.01
CA PHE A 112 -2.45 2.80 -9.29
C PHE A 112 -3.68 2.88 -8.37
N PRO A 113 -3.56 3.50 -7.18
CA PRO A 113 -4.68 3.67 -6.27
C PRO A 113 -5.88 4.36 -6.93
N SER A 114 -7.09 4.02 -6.49
CA SER A 114 -8.33 4.64 -6.95
C SER A 114 -8.32 6.16 -6.79
N THR A 115 -9.14 6.87 -7.57
CA THR A 115 -9.27 8.33 -7.53
C THR A 115 -9.37 8.91 -6.12
N GLY A 116 -8.61 9.97 -5.87
CA GLY A 116 -8.51 10.62 -4.56
C GLY A 116 -7.37 10.08 -3.69
N LYS A 117 -6.66 9.04 -4.13
CA LYS A 117 -5.43 8.53 -3.50
C LYS A 117 -4.28 8.67 -4.49
N LEU A 118 -3.18 9.30 -4.05
CA LEU A 118 -1.98 9.44 -4.86
C LEU A 118 -1.17 8.13 -4.84
N GLY A 119 -0.94 7.51 -5.99
CA GLY A 119 0.10 6.50 -6.14
C GLY A 119 1.38 7.08 -6.72
N ARG A 120 2.52 6.51 -6.31
CA ARG A 120 3.86 6.93 -6.75
C ARG A 120 4.68 5.70 -7.11
N ILE A 121 5.36 5.75 -8.25
CA ILE A 121 6.37 4.77 -8.67
C ILE A 121 7.63 5.55 -9.04
N ILE A 122 8.75 5.20 -8.41
CA ILE A 122 10.09 5.62 -8.81
C ILE A 122 10.67 4.50 -9.66
N LEU A 123 10.98 4.81 -10.91
CA LEU A 123 11.71 3.94 -11.83
C LEU A 123 13.18 4.36 -11.88
N ASP A 124 14.06 3.51 -11.36
CA ASP A 124 15.50 3.57 -11.60
C ASP A 124 15.82 2.74 -12.85
N VAL A 125 16.03 3.43 -13.96
CA VAL A 125 16.35 2.80 -15.24
C VAL A 125 17.80 3.08 -15.62
N ASN A 126 18.56 2.01 -15.81
CA ASN A 126 19.87 2.05 -16.43
C ASN A 126 19.71 1.92 -17.96
N VAL A 127 19.87 3.03 -18.66
CA VAL A 127 19.78 3.06 -20.13
C VAL A 127 21.16 2.73 -20.71
N ALA A 128 21.32 1.52 -21.24
CA ALA A 128 22.63 1.01 -21.66
C ALA A 128 23.19 1.70 -22.92
N SER A 129 22.32 2.25 -23.76
CA SER A 129 22.68 2.93 -25.01
C SER A 129 21.70 4.07 -25.29
N THR A 130 22.19 5.21 -25.81
CA THR A 130 21.34 6.33 -26.24
C THR A 130 20.43 5.98 -27.43
N ALA A 131 20.67 4.83 -28.08
CA ALA A 131 19.77 4.29 -29.10
C ALA A 131 18.50 3.66 -28.50
N HIS A 132 18.52 3.29 -27.21
CA HIS A 132 17.36 2.71 -26.53
C HIS A 132 16.43 3.84 -26.11
N THR A 133 15.29 3.96 -26.77
CA THR A 133 14.27 4.95 -26.39
C THR A 133 13.26 4.36 -25.40
N ILE A 134 12.56 5.22 -24.66
CA ILE A 134 11.50 4.80 -23.75
C ILE A 134 10.19 5.39 -24.27
N THR A 135 9.29 4.54 -24.73
CA THR A 135 7.94 4.95 -25.14
C THR A 135 7.02 4.95 -23.93
N ILE A 136 6.29 6.05 -23.72
CA ILE A 136 5.33 6.23 -22.63
C ILE A 136 3.89 6.29 -23.18
N PRO A 137 2.86 5.82 -22.46
CA PRO A 137 1.47 5.96 -22.87
C PRO A 137 1.03 7.43 -22.98
N THR A 138 -0.03 7.68 -23.74
CA THR A 138 -0.62 9.03 -23.89
C THR A 138 -1.23 9.59 -22.61
N SER A 139 -1.50 8.75 -21.61
CA SER A 139 -1.92 9.18 -20.27
C SER A 139 -0.80 9.84 -19.47
N VAL A 140 0.46 9.73 -19.93
CA VAL A 140 1.62 10.33 -19.26
C VAL A 140 1.82 11.77 -19.73
N LEU A 141 1.83 12.70 -18.77
CA LEU A 141 2.18 14.10 -18.93
C LEU A 141 3.60 14.31 -18.44
N VAL A 142 4.49 14.73 -19.34
CA VAL A 142 5.93 14.87 -19.06
C VAL A 142 6.23 16.27 -18.56
N ALA A 143 6.85 16.37 -17.37
CA ALA A 143 7.33 17.64 -16.85
C ALA A 143 8.55 18.15 -17.64
N THR A 144 8.76 19.47 -17.63
CA THR A 144 9.84 20.12 -18.38
C THR A 144 11.26 19.76 -17.91
N ASN A 145 11.40 19.10 -16.76
CA ASN A 145 12.69 18.70 -16.20
C ASN A 145 13.13 17.28 -16.61
N VAL A 146 12.40 16.60 -17.49
CA VAL A 146 12.74 15.26 -17.98
C VAL A 146 13.77 15.35 -19.12
N SER A 147 14.93 14.74 -18.93
CA SER A 147 15.98 14.75 -19.95
C SER A 147 15.56 13.90 -21.14
N GLY A 148 15.51 14.50 -22.33
CA GLY A 148 15.08 13.81 -23.54
C GLY A 148 13.57 13.70 -23.72
N GLY A 149 12.77 14.38 -22.89
CA GLY A 149 11.32 14.47 -23.02
C GLY A 149 10.80 15.87 -22.66
N ASP A 150 10.12 16.53 -23.60
CA ASP A 150 9.58 17.89 -23.44
C ASP A 150 8.03 17.93 -23.39
N GLY A 151 7.40 16.76 -23.39
CA GLY A 151 5.94 16.60 -23.41
C GLY A 151 5.29 16.79 -24.78
N SER A 152 6.05 17.06 -25.84
CA SER A 152 5.53 17.13 -27.21
C SER A 152 5.40 15.77 -27.88
N SER A 153 6.08 14.75 -27.34
CA SER A 153 6.04 13.38 -27.85
C SER A 153 5.92 12.36 -26.72
N ASN A 154 5.49 11.15 -27.07
CA ASN A 154 5.41 9.99 -26.19
C ASN A 154 6.70 9.16 -26.15
N THR A 155 7.81 9.68 -26.67
CA THR A 155 9.09 8.99 -26.73
C THR A 155 10.15 9.80 -26.00
N ILE A 156 10.79 9.17 -25.02
CA ILE A 156 11.92 9.74 -24.28
C ILE A 156 13.20 9.23 -24.94
N THR A 157 14.02 10.17 -25.43
CA THR A 157 15.34 9.87 -26.00
C THR A 157 16.40 10.49 -25.11
N VAL A 158 16.99 9.69 -24.24
CA VAL A 158 17.96 10.19 -23.26
C VAL A 158 19.23 10.72 -23.94
N PRO A 159 19.81 11.84 -23.46
CA PRO A 159 20.96 12.45 -24.10
C PRO A 159 22.27 11.66 -23.90
N THR A 160 22.34 10.83 -22.86
CA THR A 160 23.50 10.02 -22.48
C THR A 160 23.07 8.64 -21.98
N SER A 161 23.93 7.62 -22.08
CA SER A 161 23.70 6.36 -21.37
C SER A 161 23.94 6.55 -19.86
N GLY A 162 23.48 5.59 -19.07
CA GLY A 162 23.59 5.62 -17.61
C GLY A 162 22.24 5.59 -16.93
N ARG A 163 22.23 6.01 -15.66
CA ARG A 163 21.08 5.81 -14.78
C ARG A 163 20.21 7.06 -14.69
N TYR A 164 18.93 6.87 -14.99
CA TYR A 164 17.89 7.90 -14.85
C TYR A 164 16.86 7.46 -13.81
N LEU A 165 16.49 8.37 -12.91
CA LEU A 165 15.40 8.16 -11.97
C LEU A 165 14.19 8.94 -12.43
N TYR A 166 13.11 8.23 -12.78
CA TYR A 166 11.83 8.83 -13.13
C TYR A 166 10.82 8.59 -12.02
N GLU A 167 10.08 9.63 -11.65
CA GLU A 167 8.92 9.51 -10.78
C GLU A 167 7.64 9.61 -11.60
N PHE A 168 6.76 8.64 -11.43
CA PHE A 168 5.42 8.60 -11.99
C PHE A 168 4.39 8.71 -10.87
N MET A 169 3.51 9.71 -10.95
CA MET A 169 2.47 9.94 -9.96
C MET A 169 1.08 9.93 -10.62
N SER A 170 0.10 9.31 -9.97
CA SER A 170 -1.30 9.36 -10.43
C SER A 170 -2.26 9.53 -9.26
N PRO A 171 -3.15 10.54 -9.29
CA PRO A 171 -4.19 10.73 -8.29
C PRO A 171 -5.53 10.05 -8.65
N ASP A 172 -5.60 9.39 -9.80
CA ASP A 172 -6.85 9.00 -10.48
C ASP A 172 -6.83 7.60 -11.11
N GLY A 173 -6.17 6.63 -10.45
CA GLY A 173 -6.16 5.23 -10.89
C GLY A 173 -5.36 4.98 -12.17
N GLY A 174 -4.46 5.90 -12.55
CA GLY A 174 -3.66 5.81 -13.77
C GLY A 174 -4.31 6.44 -15.00
N THR A 175 -5.44 7.13 -14.83
CA THR A 175 -6.09 7.86 -15.94
C THR A 175 -5.20 9.01 -16.42
N THR A 176 -4.61 9.74 -15.47
CA THR A 176 -3.58 10.75 -15.69
C THR A 176 -2.33 10.36 -14.90
N ILE A 177 -1.17 10.39 -15.55
CA ILE A 177 0.11 10.05 -14.93
C ILE A 177 1.07 11.23 -15.14
N LEU A 178 1.59 11.80 -14.07
CA LEU A 178 2.58 12.86 -14.09
C LEU A 178 3.98 12.25 -14.04
N MET A 179 4.85 12.61 -14.98
CA MET A 179 6.23 12.14 -15.03
C MET A 179 7.21 13.27 -14.69
N HIS A 180 8.11 13.00 -13.75
CA HIS A 180 9.21 13.87 -13.37
C HIS A 180 10.53 13.10 -13.44
N GLN A 181 11.65 13.81 -13.61
CA GLN A 181 12.97 13.24 -13.37
C GLN A 181 13.47 13.65 -11.99
N LEU A 182 13.96 12.68 -11.21
CA LEU A 182 14.56 12.90 -9.90
C LEU A 182 16.09 12.99 -10.04
N GLY A 183 16.62 14.20 -9.91
CA GLY A 183 18.05 14.46 -10.06
C GLY A 183 18.52 14.47 -11.53
N ASN A 184 19.83 14.38 -11.71
CA ASN A 184 20.46 14.32 -13.04
C ASN A 184 20.82 12.87 -13.41
N ASN A 185 21.43 12.64 -14.58
CA ASN A 185 21.99 11.33 -14.92
C ASN A 185 23.09 10.94 -13.92
N TYR A 186 23.01 9.73 -13.36
CA TYR A 186 24.02 9.14 -12.49
C TYR A 186 24.91 8.20 -13.34
N ILE A 187 26.14 8.65 -13.59
CA ILE A 187 27.16 8.00 -14.44
C ILE A 187 28.13 7.18 -13.59
#